data_AF-A0A7G7UFB1-F1
#
_entry.id   AF-A0A7G7UFB1-F1
#
_cell.length_a   1.000
_cell.length_b   1.000
_cell.length_c   1.000
_cell.angle_alpha   90.00
_cell.angle_beta   90.00
_cell.angle_gamma   90.00
#
_symmetry.space_group_name_H-M   'P 1'
#
loop_
_entity.id
_entity.type
_entity.pdbx_description
1 polymer ?
#
loop_
_entity_poly.entity_id
_entity_poly.type
_entity_poly.pdbx_seq_one_letter_code
_entity_poly.pdbx_strand_id
1 'polypeptide(L)'
;METPAVSLLVAVYNTETYIRNCLESLKNQTLDNIEIIIVNDGSADASPDIAEEYAEKDKRFRVIHQENQGLGAVRNKGIEAARGEFVAFIDSDDWIEPDYCLQMVQAAAEETDLVICNYAAEFEDTEKTVVSDIAETYQDQPKESYIKALFEGKVRGFSWNKLYRRSMIDAHWLSFPLRGELEHVEDQFFSFRAHFFARSVSYVEAPLYHYRIHHSSIVQGYQKKLFESGLALYQANAAFLQENNKLEEYRKELDFFIVLHGTICLLNEWKTSGSRRLLERLKTVGVICADPVFQGSLSKTGTAPFDAKRSCLLLMAKYRMIPFVAMASAAYQRVIEYKMKIRG
;
A
#
# COMPACT_ATOMS: atom_id res chain seq x y z
N MET A 1 13.65 14.69 -27.51
CA MET A 1 14.36 14.09 -26.37
C MET A 1 14.10 12.61 -26.43
N GLU A 2 15.11 11.80 -26.12
CA GLU A 2 14.94 10.35 -26.00
C GLU A 2 13.94 10.02 -24.89
N THR A 3 13.12 9.00 -25.08
CA THR A 3 12.14 8.57 -24.08
C THR A 3 12.87 7.96 -22.88
N PRO A 4 12.63 8.42 -21.64
CA PRO A 4 13.22 7.79 -20.46
C PRO A 4 12.84 6.32 -20.37
N ALA A 5 13.73 5.47 -19.87
CA ALA A 5 13.37 4.08 -19.58
C ALA A 5 12.39 4.04 -18.39
N VAL A 6 12.63 4.87 -17.36
CA VAL A 6 11.83 4.90 -16.14
C VAL A 6 11.50 6.35 -15.74
N SER A 7 10.23 6.59 -15.40
CA SER A 7 9.79 7.75 -14.63
C SER A 7 9.64 7.36 -13.15
N LEU A 8 10.49 7.91 -12.29
CA LEU A 8 10.39 7.78 -10.84
C LEU A 8 9.48 8.88 -10.30
N LEU A 9 8.33 8.50 -9.74
CA LEU A 9 7.31 9.43 -9.24
C LEU A 9 7.40 9.53 -7.72
N VAL A 10 7.83 10.68 -7.22
CA VAL A 10 8.09 10.90 -5.79
C VAL A 10 6.95 11.68 -5.16
N ALA A 11 6.26 11.07 -4.19
CA ALA A 11 5.20 11.72 -3.43
C ALA A 11 5.77 12.45 -2.20
N VAL A 12 5.58 13.78 -2.13
CA VAL A 12 6.14 14.63 -1.06
C VAL A 12 5.04 15.35 -0.29
N TYR A 13 5.00 15.10 1.02
CA TYR A 13 4.19 15.87 1.96
C TYR A 13 4.82 15.86 3.36
N ASN A 14 5.41 16.98 3.77
CA ASN A 14 6.04 17.18 5.09
C ASN A 14 7.07 16.10 5.47
N THR A 15 8.08 15.90 4.63
CA THR A 15 9.12 14.87 4.79
C THR A 15 10.54 15.45 4.85
N GLU A 16 10.72 16.68 5.36
CA GLU A 16 12.01 17.39 5.36
C GLU A 16 13.17 16.58 5.95
N THR A 17 12.89 15.75 6.97
CA THR A 17 13.85 14.88 7.64
C THR A 17 14.42 13.80 6.71
N TYR A 18 13.63 13.33 5.75
CA TYR A 18 13.91 12.11 5.00
C TYR A 18 14.17 12.35 3.51
N ILE A 19 13.52 13.37 2.93
CA ILE A 19 13.51 13.63 1.49
C ILE A 19 14.91 13.73 0.88
N ARG A 20 15.88 14.31 1.60
CA ARG A 20 17.26 14.41 1.08
C ARG A 20 17.91 13.05 0.83
N ASN A 21 17.70 12.09 1.73
CA ASN A 21 18.21 10.73 1.55
C ASN A 21 17.48 10.01 0.39
N CYS A 22 16.17 10.20 0.29
CA CYS A 22 15.37 9.72 -0.84
C CYS A 22 15.96 10.25 -2.18
N LEU A 23 16.03 11.57 -2.36
CA LEU A 23 16.47 12.18 -3.62
C LEU A 23 17.93 11.87 -3.96
N GLU A 24 18.82 11.75 -2.96
CA GLU A 24 20.20 11.33 -3.20
C GLU A 24 20.27 9.88 -3.71
N SER A 25 19.40 8.98 -3.25
CA SER A 25 19.32 7.60 -3.77
C SER A 25 18.83 7.56 -5.24
N LEU A 26 17.93 8.47 -5.62
CA LEU A 26 17.43 8.58 -7.01
C LEU A 26 18.47 9.18 -7.95
N LYS A 27 19.20 10.19 -7.47
CA LYS A 27 20.27 10.85 -8.24
C LYS A 27 21.40 9.88 -8.57
N ASN A 28 21.73 8.99 -7.65
CA ASN A 28 22.85 8.05 -7.76
C ASN A 28 22.46 6.71 -8.42
N GLN A 29 21.31 6.64 -9.10
CA GLN A 29 20.96 5.48 -9.91
C GLN A 29 21.98 5.23 -11.03
N THR A 30 22.35 3.97 -11.20
CA THR A 30 23.29 3.50 -12.24
C THR A 30 22.71 3.52 -13.66
N LEU A 31 21.38 3.57 -13.79
CA LEU A 31 20.70 3.77 -15.06
C LEU A 31 20.53 5.28 -15.32
N ASP A 32 21.25 5.81 -16.30
CA ASP A 32 21.21 7.25 -16.62
C ASP A 32 19.90 7.69 -17.27
N ASN A 33 19.28 6.82 -18.09
CA ASN A 33 18.08 7.13 -18.87
C ASN A 33 16.79 7.09 -18.02
N ILE A 34 16.71 7.96 -17.01
CA ILE A 34 15.57 8.10 -16.11
C ILE A 34 15.13 9.55 -16.01
N GLU A 35 13.87 9.76 -15.63
CA GLU A 35 13.39 11.05 -15.14
C GLU A 35 12.79 10.91 -13.74
N ILE A 36 12.89 11.96 -12.94
CA ILE A 36 12.43 11.99 -11.55
C ILE A 36 11.42 13.12 -11.42
N ILE A 37 10.19 12.78 -11.11
CA ILE A 37 9.07 13.72 -11.02
C ILE A 37 8.66 13.78 -9.55
N ILE A 38 8.98 14.89 -8.91
CA ILE A 38 8.60 15.17 -7.54
C ILE A 38 7.27 15.92 -7.55
N VAL A 39 6.26 15.40 -6.87
CA VAL A 39 4.98 16.07 -6.69
C VAL A 39 4.84 16.46 -5.22
N ASN A 40 4.96 17.76 -4.94
CA ASN A 40 4.79 18.34 -3.62
C ASN A 40 3.30 18.67 -3.38
N ASP A 41 2.70 18.00 -2.41
CA ASP A 41 1.28 18.10 -2.04
C ASP A 41 1.01 19.20 -1.02
N GLY A 42 1.58 20.39 -1.22
CA GLY A 42 1.40 21.53 -0.33
C GLY A 42 2.06 21.35 1.04
N SER A 43 3.30 20.84 1.06
CA SER A 43 4.12 20.76 2.28
C SER A 43 4.33 22.16 2.90
N ALA A 44 4.38 22.20 4.22
CA ALA A 44 4.57 23.42 5.03
C ALA A 44 5.93 23.47 5.74
N ASP A 45 6.76 22.45 5.54
CA ASP A 45 8.12 22.31 6.06
C ASP A 45 9.17 22.63 4.96
N ALA A 46 10.44 22.27 5.17
CA ALA A 46 11.50 22.54 4.18
C ALA A 46 11.50 21.58 2.97
N SER A 47 10.59 20.60 2.87
CA SER A 47 10.54 19.67 1.74
C SER A 47 10.50 20.33 0.35
N PRO A 48 9.72 21.40 0.10
CA PRO A 48 9.67 22.05 -1.21
C PRO A 48 11.02 22.64 -1.62
N ASP A 49 11.70 23.32 -0.69
CA ASP A 49 12.99 23.96 -0.94
C ASP A 49 14.08 22.91 -1.25
N ILE A 50 14.05 21.77 -0.54
CA ILE A 50 14.96 20.66 -0.81
C ILE A 50 14.68 20.07 -2.21
N ALA A 51 13.42 19.90 -2.60
CA ALA A 51 13.09 19.37 -3.93
C ALA A 51 13.58 20.28 -5.07
N GLU A 52 13.40 21.59 -4.93
CA GLU A 52 13.86 22.57 -5.91
C GLU A 52 15.40 22.62 -6.00
N GLU A 53 16.11 22.48 -4.88
CA GLU A 53 17.58 22.37 -4.87
C GLU A 53 18.10 21.25 -5.79
N TYR A 54 17.42 20.10 -5.83
CA TYR A 54 17.78 18.98 -6.71
C TYR A 54 17.41 19.26 -8.17
N ALA A 55 16.25 19.85 -8.44
CA ALA A 55 15.83 20.22 -9.79
C ALA A 55 16.71 21.29 -10.46
N GLU A 56 17.26 22.22 -9.67
CA GLU A 56 18.23 23.20 -10.17
C GLU A 56 19.57 22.56 -10.57
N LYS A 57 19.99 21.50 -9.87
CA LYS A 57 21.30 20.85 -10.02
C LYS A 57 21.30 19.72 -11.06
N ASP A 58 20.19 19.03 -11.25
CA ASP A 58 20.08 17.86 -12.12
C ASP A 58 18.81 17.92 -12.97
N LYS A 59 18.99 18.00 -14.30
CA LYS A 59 17.90 18.16 -15.28
C LYS A 59 16.97 16.94 -15.38
N ARG A 60 17.34 15.80 -14.77
CA ARG A 60 16.45 14.64 -14.66
C ARG A 60 15.32 14.90 -13.67
N PHE A 61 15.49 15.82 -12.73
CA PHE A 61 14.51 16.17 -11.71
C PHE A 61 13.54 17.25 -12.20
N ARG A 62 12.27 17.08 -11.90
CA ARG A 62 11.19 18.04 -12.16
C ARG A 62 10.28 18.11 -10.93
N VAL A 63 9.98 19.32 -10.47
CA VAL A 63 9.06 19.54 -9.35
C VAL A 63 7.71 20.02 -9.87
N ILE A 64 6.64 19.48 -9.30
CA ILE A 64 5.26 19.90 -9.52
C ILE A 64 4.67 20.25 -8.16
N HIS A 65 4.18 21.47 -8.02
CA HIS A 65 3.49 21.93 -6.82
C HIS A 65 1.98 21.88 -7.00
N GLN A 66 1.28 21.40 -5.98
CA GLN A 66 -0.17 21.49 -5.88
C GLN A 66 -0.59 21.81 -4.45
N GLU A 67 -1.83 22.28 -4.29
CA GLU A 67 -2.48 22.30 -2.98
C GLU A 67 -2.70 20.87 -2.48
N ASN A 68 -2.68 20.70 -1.15
CA ASN A 68 -2.82 19.40 -0.49
C ASN A 68 -4.13 18.68 -0.86
N GLN A 69 -4.03 17.69 -1.74
CA GLN A 69 -5.15 16.90 -2.27
C GLN A 69 -5.05 15.41 -1.92
N GLY A 70 -3.97 14.99 -1.27
CA GLY A 70 -3.74 13.63 -0.79
C GLY A 70 -3.02 12.74 -1.80
N LEU A 71 -2.50 11.63 -1.28
CA LEU A 71 -1.56 10.74 -1.97
C LEU A 71 -2.06 10.24 -3.35
N GLY A 72 -3.34 9.92 -3.48
CA GLY A 72 -3.91 9.50 -4.76
C GLY A 72 -3.80 10.58 -5.85
N ALA A 73 -4.09 11.85 -5.50
CA ALA A 73 -3.95 12.97 -6.43
C ALA A 73 -2.49 13.20 -6.83
N VAL A 74 -1.57 13.10 -5.86
CA VAL A 74 -0.12 13.21 -6.07
C VAL A 74 0.38 12.18 -7.08
N ARG A 75 0.01 10.91 -6.89
CA ARG A 75 0.41 9.82 -7.80
C ARG A 75 -0.23 9.95 -9.18
N ASN A 76 -1.50 10.33 -9.26
CA ASN A 76 -2.17 10.60 -10.54
C ASN A 76 -1.50 11.75 -11.30
N LYS A 77 -1.09 12.82 -10.60
CA LYS A 77 -0.34 13.92 -11.20
C LYS A 77 1.03 13.48 -11.71
N GLY A 78 1.70 12.60 -10.96
CA GLY A 78 2.93 11.95 -11.40
C GLY A 78 2.74 11.12 -12.67
N ILE A 79 1.69 10.29 -12.73
CA ILE A 79 1.35 9.49 -13.91
C ILE A 79 1.11 10.39 -15.13
N GLU A 80 0.32 11.45 -14.98
CA GLU A 80 0.04 12.42 -16.05
C GLU A 80 1.32 13.07 -16.60
N ALA A 81 2.29 13.35 -15.73
CA ALA A 81 3.54 14.01 -16.09
C ALA A 81 4.64 13.06 -16.61
N ALA A 82 4.46 11.75 -16.44
CA ALA A 82 5.43 10.71 -16.78
C ALA A 82 5.56 10.53 -18.30
N ARG A 83 6.80 10.39 -18.77
CA ARG A 83 7.13 10.17 -20.18
C ARG A 83 7.86 8.85 -20.41
N GLY A 84 8.35 8.22 -19.34
CA GLY A 84 9.13 7.01 -19.40
C GLY A 84 8.36 5.81 -19.96
N GLU A 85 9.07 4.80 -20.45
CA GLU A 85 8.46 3.52 -20.85
C GLU A 85 7.79 2.84 -19.65
N PHE A 86 8.44 2.95 -18.49
CA PHE A 86 7.93 2.45 -17.22
C PHE A 86 7.75 3.57 -16.19
N VAL A 87 6.90 3.30 -15.20
CA VAL A 87 6.62 4.15 -14.05
C VAL A 87 6.94 3.38 -12.77
N ALA A 88 7.57 4.02 -11.79
CA ALA A 88 7.69 3.51 -10.43
C ALA A 88 7.32 4.59 -9.41
N PHE A 89 6.64 4.18 -8.34
CA PHE A 89 6.25 5.08 -7.24
C PHE A 89 7.25 4.98 -6.10
N ILE A 90 7.72 6.13 -5.63
CA ILE A 90 8.66 6.26 -4.52
C ILE A 90 8.03 7.17 -3.47
N ASP A 91 7.96 6.70 -2.22
CA ASP A 91 7.54 7.53 -1.11
C ASP A 91 8.76 8.32 -0.58
N SER A 92 8.58 9.60 -0.21
CA SER A 92 9.71 10.52 0.08
C SER A 92 10.40 10.29 1.43
N ASP A 93 9.85 9.41 2.26
CA ASP A 93 10.45 8.91 3.49
C ASP A 93 11.28 7.62 3.29
N ASP A 94 11.26 7.04 2.09
CA ASP A 94 11.97 5.82 1.71
C ASP A 94 13.21 6.09 0.84
N TRP A 95 13.95 5.03 0.50
CA TRP A 95 15.07 5.08 -0.44
C TRP A 95 15.20 3.78 -1.26
N ILE A 96 15.98 3.82 -2.35
CA ILE A 96 16.20 2.67 -3.24
C ILE A 96 17.68 2.39 -3.49
N GLU A 97 18.02 1.14 -3.76
CA GLU A 97 19.41 0.73 -4.08
C GLU A 97 19.91 1.40 -5.38
N PRO A 98 21.23 1.70 -5.53
CA PRO A 98 21.77 2.38 -6.71
C PRO A 98 21.51 1.67 -8.05
N ASP A 99 21.26 0.37 -8.03
CA ASP A 99 20.95 -0.43 -9.21
C ASP A 99 19.47 -0.82 -9.33
N TYR A 100 18.58 -0.24 -8.50
CA TYR A 100 17.13 -0.45 -8.54
C TYR A 100 16.58 -0.34 -9.97
N CYS A 101 16.80 0.80 -10.65
CA CYS A 101 16.23 1.02 -11.97
C CYS A 101 16.81 0.04 -13.01
N LEU A 102 18.11 -0.22 -12.94
CA LEU A 102 18.80 -1.09 -13.87
C LEU A 102 18.30 -2.54 -13.76
N GLN A 103 18.27 -3.08 -12.54
CA GLN A 103 17.79 -4.45 -12.29
C GLN A 103 16.31 -4.61 -12.64
N MET A 104 15.47 -3.63 -12.28
CA MET A 104 14.04 -3.67 -12.59
C MET A 104 13.77 -3.65 -14.11
N VAL A 105 14.50 -2.81 -14.86
CA VAL A 105 14.39 -2.78 -16.33
C VAL A 105 14.96 -4.05 -16.97
N GLN A 106 16.08 -4.60 -16.47
CA GLN A 106 16.64 -5.84 -16.99
C GLN A 106 15.75 -7.06 -16.78
N ALA A 107 14.98 -7.08 -15.68
CA ALA A 107 13.99 -8.12 -15.41
C ALA A 107 12.71 -7.99 -16.26
N ALA A 108 12.47 -6.82 -16.86
CA ALA A 108 11.37 -6.61 -17.80
C ALA A 108 11.74 -7.21 -19.16
N ALA A 109 11.18 -8.39 -19.48
CA ALA A 109 11.17 -8.88 -20.86
C ALA A 109 10.28 -7.99 -21.74
N GLU A 110 10.36 -8.17 -23.07
CA GLU A 110 9.62 -7.34 -24.05
C GLU A 110 8.10 -7.26 -23.74
N GLU A 111 7.51 -8.35 -23.23
CA GLU A 111 6.08 -8.44 -22.88
C GLU A 111 5.77 -8.23 -21.39
N THR A 112 6.75 -7.87 -20.57
CA THR A 112 6.56 -7.64 -19.13
C THR A 112 5.81 -6.33 -18.89
N ASP A 113 4.62 -6.41 -18.29
CA ASP A 113 3.82 -5.22 -17.95
C ASP A 113 4.06 -4.75 -16.51
N LEU A 114 4.57 -5.63 -15.65
CA LEU A 114 4.82 -5.39 -14.24
C LEU A 114 6.08 -6.11 -13.76
N VAL A 115 6.96 -5.41 -13.06
CA VAL A 115 8.11 -6.00 -12.35
C VAL A 115 7.97 -5.70 -10.86
N ILE A 116 8.25 -6.68 -10.02
CA ILE A 116 8.16 -6.56 -8.55
C ILE A 116 9.48 -6.99 -7.93
N CYS A 117 10.12 -6.13 -7.13
CA CYS A 117 11.29 -6.51 -6.35
C CYS A 117 10.90 -6.89 -4.92
N ASN A 118 11.78 -7.59 -4.21
CA ASN A 118 11.70 -7.63 -2.76
C ASN A 118 11.95 -6.23 -2.16
N TYR A 119 11.58 -6.05 -0.90
CA TYR A 119 11.85 -4.83 -0.15
C TYR A 119 12.40 -5.14 1.25
N ALA A 120 13.15 -4.19 1.79
CA ALA A 120 13.64 -4.17 3.16
C ALA A 120 12.77 -3.25 4.01
N ALA A 121 12.01 -3.79 4.97
CA ALA A 121 11.31 -2.99 5.96
C ALA A 121 12.25 -2.64 7.12
N GLU A 122 12.62 -1.37 7.24
CA GLU A 122 13.59 -0.83 8.19
C GLU A 122 12.88 -0.14 9.34
N PHE A 123 12.95 -0.70 10.54
CA PHE A 123 12.28 -0.17 11.72
C PHE A 123 13.24 0.73 12.51
N GLU A 124 13.10 2.06 12.37
CA GLU A 124 14.02 3.05 12.96
C GLU A 124 14.16 2.88 14.48
N ASP A 125 13.05 2.66 15.18
CA ASP A 125 13.01 2.52 16.64
C ASP A 125 13.84 1.31 17.16
N THR A 126 14.12 0.33 16.31
CA THR A 126 14.73 -0.97 16.70
C THR A 126 16.02 -1.31 15.97
N GLU A 127 16.37 -0.51 14.96
CA GLU A 127 17.42 -0.84 13.98
C GLU A 127 17.24 -2.22 13.32
N LYS A 128 16.01 -2.75 13.32
CA LYS A 128 15.69 -4.05 12.74
C LYS A 128 15.31 -3.90 11.27
N THR A 129 15.87 -4.76 10.43
CA THR A 129 15.43 -4.91 9.04
C THR A 129 14.73 -6.25 8.82
N VAL A 130 13.60 -6.24 8.11
CA VAL A 130 12.89 -7.44 7.66
C VAL A 130 12.77 -7.40 6.15
N VAL A 131 13.36 -8.39 5.48
CA VAL A 131 13.29 -8.53 4.02
C VAL A 131 12.06 -9.34 3.64
N SER A 132 11.35 -8.90 2.60
CA SER A 132 10.24 -9.66 2.00
C SER A 132 10.73 -10.83 1.17
N ASP A 133 9.90 -11.85 0.99
CA ASP A 133 10.14 -13.07 0.22
C ASP A 133 9.19 -13.20 -0.99
N ILE A 134 8.86 -12.06 -1.63
CA ILE A 134 7.87 -11.98 -2.70
C ILE A 134 8.35 -12.74 -3.94
N ALA A 135 9.57 -12.49 -4.40
CA ALA A 135 10.08 -13.11 -5.62
C ALA A 135 10.11 -14.64 -5.46
N GLU A 136 10.70 -15.11 -4.36
CA GLU A 136 10.85 -16.52 -4.01
C GLU A 136 9.49 -17.23 -3.91
N THR A 137 8.47 -16.51 -3.42
CA THR A 137 7.12 -17.08 -3.24
C THR A 137 6.32 -17.12 -4.54
N TYR A 138 6.44 -16.12 -5.41
CA TYR A 138 5.49 -15.90 -6.51
C TYR A 138 6.08 -15.97 -7.92
N GLN A 139 7.40 -15.98 -8.11
CA GLN A 139 8.01 -15.98 -9.46
C GLN A 139 7.62 -17.20 -10.31
N ASP A 140 7.51 -18.37 -9.67
CA ASP A 140 7.16 -19.63 -10.33
C ASP A 140 5.65 -19.95 -10.21
N GLN A 141 4.84 -18.98 -9.80
CA GLN A 141 3.40 -19.13 -9.62
C GLN A 141 2.62 -18.40 -10.72
N PRO A 142 1.38 -18.85 -11.03
CA PRO A 142 0.47 -18.06 -11.85
C PRO A 142 0.25 -16.67 -11.23
N LYS A 143 0.10 -15.62 -12.06
CA LYS A 143 -0.12 -14.24 -11.59
C LYS A 143 -1.33 -14.12 -10.65
N GLU A 144 -2.33 -14.98 -10.84
CA GLU A 144 -3.53 -15.03 -10.02
C GLU A 144 -3.21 -15.39 -8.56
N SER A 145 -2.14 -16.13 -8.29
CA SER A 145 -1.69 -16.45 -6.94
C SER A 145 -1.31 -15.19 -6.16
N TYR A 146 -0.70 -14.20 -6.81
CA TYR A 146 -0.38 -12.91 -6.19
C TYR A 146 -1.67 -12.13 -5.86
N ILE A 147 -2.64 -12.10 -6.77
CA ILE A 147 -3.94 -11.45 -6.55
C ILE A 147 -4.68 -12.07 -5.37
N LYS A 148 -4.67 -13.41 -5.26
CA LYS A 148 -5.27 -14.11 -4.10
C LYS A 148 -4.54 -13.74 -2.82
N ALA A 149 -3.21 -13.76 -2.84
CA ALA A 149 -2.40 -13.37 -1.70
C ALA A 149 -2.64 -11.92 -1.25
N LEU A 150 -2.97 -11.00 -2.17
CA LEU A 150 -3.36 -9.62 -1.86
C LEU A 150 -4.64 -9.57 -1.03
N PHE A 151 -5.68 -10.29 -1.45
CA PHE A 151 -6.95 -10.37 -0.71
C PHE A 151 -6.81 -11.09 0.63
N GLU A 152 -5.94 -12.09 0.69
CA GLU A 152 -5.64 -12.84 1.91
C GLU A 152 -4.72 -12.08 2.88
N GLY A 153 -4.19 -10.92 2.47
CA GLY A 153 -3.26 -10.12 3.26
C GLY A 153 -1.90 -10.80 3.50
N LYS A 154 -1.52 -11.75 2.63
CA LYS A 154 -0.20 -12.40 2.60
C LYS A 154 0.83 -11.48 1.96
N VAL A 155 0.46 -10.80 0.88
CA VAL A 155 1.20 -9.66 0.34
C VAL A 155 0.47 -8.37 0.69
N ARG A 156 1.23 -7.27 0.73
CA ARG A 156 0.68 -5.93 0.93
C ARG A 156 0.40 -5.28 -0.42
N GLY A 157 -0.66 -4.49 -0.49
CA GLY A 157 -1.07 -3.82 -1.73
C GLY A 157 -0.27 -2.59 -2.09
N PHE A 158 0.94 -2.43 -1.56
CA PHE A 158 1.80 -1.28 -1.79
C PHE A 158 1.98 -1.00 -3.29
N SER A 159 1.90 0.26 -3.69
CA SER A 159 2.20 0.63 -5.08
C SER A 159 3.70 0.79 -5.35
N TRP A 160 4.47 1.11 -4.30
CA TRP A 160 5.94 1.11 -4.30
C TRP A 160 6.48 -0.33 -4.39
N ASN A 161 7.80 -0.51 -4.56
CA ASN A 161 8.51 -1.77 -4.93
C ASN A 161 8.19 -2.38 -6.31
N LYS A 162 7.58 -1.59 -7.21
CA LYS A 162 7.11 -2.08 -8.51
C LYS A 162 7.47 -1.13 -9.65
N LEU A 163 7.69 -1.72 -10.81
CA LEU A 163 7.86 -1.03 -12.09
C LEU A 163 6.69 -1.41 -13.00
N TYR A 164 5.91 -0.42 -13.43
CA TYR A 164 4.69 -0.59 -14.22
C TYR A 164 4.93 -0.11 -15.65
N ARG A 165 4.58 -0.91 -16.66
CA ARG A 165 4.63 -0.46 -18.05
C ARG A 165 3.61 0.65 -18.26
N ARG A 166 4.04 1.82 -18.72
CA ARG A 166 3.17 3.00 -18.86
C ARG A 166 2.04 2.76 -19.86
N SER A 167 2.32 2.06 -20.96
CA SER A 167 1.27 1.73 -21.94
C SER A 167 0.14 0.87 -21.36
N MET A 168 0.41 0.03 -20.34
CA MET A 168 -0.64 -0.71 -19.61
C MET A 168 -1.48 0.25 -18.75
N ILE A 169 -0.83 1.19 -18.05
CA ILE A 169 -1.53 2.22 -17.26
C ILE A 169 -2.47 3.01 -18.18
N ASP A 170 -1.97 3.47 -19.32
CA ASP A 170 -2.72 4.28 -20.29
C ASP A 170 -3.87 3.48 -20.93
N ALA A 171 -3.60 2.24 -21.37
CA ALA A 171 -4.60 1.40 -22.05
C ALA A 171 -5.80 1.04 -21.16
N HIS A 172 -5.57 0.94 -19.85
CA HIS A 172 -6.60 0.56 -18.87
C HIS A 172 -7.04 1.70 -17.95
N TRP A 173 -6.59 2.94 -18.22
CA TRP A 173 -6.94 4.14 -17.46
C TRP A 173 -6.70 3.97 -15.95
N LEU A 174 -5.58 3.33 -15.60
CA LEU A 174 -5.26 3.03 -14.20
C LEU A 174 -4.96 4.33 -13.44
N SER A 175 -5.67 4.54 -12.35
CA SER A 175 -5.54 5.72 -11.49
C SER A 175 -5.79 5.36 -10.04
N PHE A 176 -5.24 6.17 -9.15
CA PHE A 176 -5.49 6.09 -7.72
C PHE A 176 -6.81 6.81 -7.38
N PRO A 177 -7.60 6.27 -6.45
CA PRO A 177 -8.76 6.98 -5.89
C PRO A 177 -8.36 8.31 -5.26
N LEU A 178 -9.23 9.31 -5.36
CA LEU A 178 -8.99 10.62 -4.77
C LEU A 178 -9.36 10.65 -3.28
N ARG A 179 -8.90 11.67 -2.57
CA ARG A 179 -9.24 11.89 -1.15
C ARG A 179 -10.76 11.89 -0.96
N GLY A 180 -11.23 11.17 0.06
CA GLY A 180 -12.65 11.00 0.35
C GLY A 180 -13.33 9.86 -0.41
N GLU A 181 -12.70 9.26 -1.42
CA GLU A 181 -13.23 8.08 -2.12
C GLU A 181 -12.82 6.79 -1.40
N LEU A 182 -11.52 6.52 -1.29
CA LEU A 182 -10.95 5.30 -0.70
C LEU A 182 -9.67 5.61 0.09
N GLU A 183 -9.82 6.15 1.29
CA GLU A 183 -8.69 6.53 2.14
C GLU A 183 -8.02 5.31 2.80
N HIS A 184 -6.68 5.30 2.84
CA HIS A 184 -5.81 4.27 3.44
C HIS A 184 -5.80 2.92 2.72
N VAL A 185 -6.47 2.83 1.58
CA VAL A 185 -6.59 1.61 0.77
C VAL A 185 -6.39 1.89 -0.73
N GLU A 186 -5.95 3.11 -1.08
CA GLU A 186 -5.70 3.59 -2.43
C GLU A 186 -4.63 2.75 -3.15
N ASP A 187 -3.54 2.38 -2.47
CA ASP A 187 -2.49 1.51 -3.01
C ASP A 187 -3.07 0.15 -3.39
N GLN A 188 -3.84 -0.46 -2.50
CA GLN A 188 -4.43 -1.77 -2.75
C GLN A 188 -5.42 -1.72 -3.91
N PHE A 189 -6.18 -0.62 -4.05
CA PHE A 189 -7.05 -0.41 -5.20
C PHE A 189 -6.26 -0.40 -6.50
N PHE A 190 -5.22 0.43 -6.60
CA PHE A 190 -4.40 0.55 -7.80
C PHE A 190 -3.66 -0.74 -8.12
N SER A 191 -2.96 -1.30 -7.13
CA SER A 191 -2.14 -2.50 -7.26
C SER A 191 -2.96 -3.71 -7.72
N PHE A 192 -4.16 -3.91 -7.19
CA PHE A 192 -5.03 -5.00 -7.65
C PHE A 192 -5.34 -4.88 -9.15
N ARG A 193 -5.72 -3.67 -9.61
CA ARG A 193 -6.09 -3.43 -11.01
C ARG A 193 -4.89 -3.56 -11.93
N ALA A 194 -3.73 -3.04 -11.52
CA ALA A 194 -2.47 -3.20 -12.25
C ALA A 194 -2.11 -4.69 -12.44
N HIS A 195 -2.16 -5.50 -11.38
CA HIS A 195 -1.88 -6.95 -11.50
C HIS A 195 -2.92 -7.69 -12.33
N PHE A 196 -4.20 -7.28 -12.22
CA PHE A 196 -5.27 -7.90 -12.98
C PHE A 196 -5.04 -7.76 -14.49
N PHE A 197 -4.73 -6.54 -14.94
CA PHE A 197 -4.52 -6.24 -16.36
C PHE A 197 -3.15 -6.65 -16.89
N ALA A 198 -2.12 -6.75 -16.04
CA ALA A 198 -0.79 -7.19 -16.46
C ALA A 198 -0.85 -8.54 -17.18
N ARG A 199 -0.34 -8.60 -18.41
CA ARG A 199 -0.28 -9.85 -19.19
C ARG A 199 0.81 -10.77 -18.66
N SER A 200 1.91 -10.20 -18.21
CA SER A 200 2.99 -10.91 -17.54
C SER A 200 3.60 -10.08 -16.42
N VAL A 201 4.10 -10.78 -15.40
CA VAL A 201 4.72 -10.21 -14.20
C VAL A 201 6.10 -10.85 -14.03
N SER A 202 7.13 -10.03 -13.92
CA SER A 202 8.49 -10.46 -13.58
C SER A 202 8.81 -10.12 -12.13
N TYR A 203 9.79 -10.82 -11.57
CA TYR A 203 10.20 -10.63 -10.18
C TYR A 203 11.71 -10.44 -10.08
N VAL A 204 12.14 -9.69 -9.06
CA VAL A 204 13.54 -9.48 -8.71
C VAL A 204 13.73 -9.85 -7.24
N GLU A 205 14.59 -10.83 -6.97
CA GLU A 205 14.84 -11.35 -5.62
C GLU A 205 15.57 -10.34 -4.72
N ALA A 206 16.37 -9.44 -5.30
CA ALA A 206 17.07 -8.43 -4.54
C ALA A 206 16.10 -7.46 -3.83
N PRO A 207 16.34 -7.11 -2.54
CA PRO A 207 15.51 -6.16 -1.80
C PRO A 207 15.85 -4.72 -2.18
N LEU A 208 15.49 -4.31 -3.40
CA LEU A 208 15.97 -3.04 -3.99
C LEU A 208 15.28 -1.79 -3.43
N TYR A 209 14.21 -1.94 -2.65
CA TYR A 209 13.44 -0.85 -2.08
C TYR A 209 13.49 -0.90 -0.55
N HIS A 210 13.83 0.21 0.10
CA HIS A 210 13.96 0.31 1.55
C HIS A 210 12.81 1.12 2.13
N TYR A 211 11.87 0.41 2.74
CA TYR A 211 10.67 0.97 3.37
C TYR A 211 10.96 1.32 4.83
N ARG A 212 11.04 2.62 5.12
CA ARG A 212 11.37 3.15 6.45
C ARG A 212 10.11 3.23 7.32
N ILE A 213 10.16 2.59 8.48
CA ILE A 213 9.07 2.57 9.46
C ILE A 213 9.53 3.36 10.68
N HIS A 214 8.93 4.53 10.85
CA HIS A 214 9.23 5.48 11.92
C HIS A 214 7.97 5.83 12.72
N HIS A 215 8.12 6.54 13.84
CA HIS A 215 7.03 6.80 14.78
C HIS A 215 5.87 7.62 14.18
N SER A 216 6.15 8.45 13.16
CA SER A 216 5.16 9.27 12.45
C SER A 216 4.58 8.57 11.21
N SER A 217 4.99 7.34 10.89
CA SER A 217 4.42 6.58 9.78
C SER A 217 2.92 6.38 9.97
N ILE A 218 2.13 6.68 8.93
CA ILE A 218 0.66 6.71 8.96
C ILE A 218 0.07 5.38 9.47
N VAL A 219 0.66 4.25 9.09
CA VAL A 219 0.18 2.91 9.43
C VAL A 219 0.26 2.58 10.93
N GLN A 220 1.11 3.29 11.68
CA GLN A 220 1.25 3.12 13.13
C GLN A 220 0.08 3.77 13.89
N GLY A 221 -0.47 4.86 13.36
CA GLY A 221 -1.53 5.66 13.97
C GLY A 221 -2.93 5.04 13.94
N TYR A 222 -3.84 5.58 14.75
CA TYR A 222 -5.28 5.36 14.63
C TYR A 222 -5.79 5.93 13.31
N GLN A 223 -6.52 5.12 12.54
CA GLN A 223 -7.11 5.53 11.28
C GLN A 223 -8.62 5.69 11.42
N LYS A 224 -9.13 6.89 11.11
CA LYS A 224 -10.56 7.19 11.16
C LYS A 224 -11.23 6.58 9.92
N LYS A 225 -12.48 6.09 10.06
CA LYS A 225 -13.29 5.52 8.96
C LYS A 225 -12.65 4.33 8.21
N LEU A 226 -11.70 3.63 8.84
CA LEU A 226 -10.97 2.53 8.19
C LEU A 226 -11.89 1.40 7.72
N PHE A 227 -12.97 1.13 8.44
CA PHE A 227 -13.93 0.09 8.05
C PHE A 227 -14.74 0.52 6.83
N GLU A 228 -15.21 1.76 6.81
CA GLU A 228 -15.95 2.34 5.69
C GLU A 228 -15.11 2.32 4.40
N SER A 229 -13.83 2.72 4.47
CA SER A 229 -12.92 2.63 3.32
C SER A 229 -12.71 1.19 2.84
N GLY A 230 -12.55 0.24 3.76
CA GLY A 230 -12.40 -1.17 3.41
C GLY A 230 -13.65 -1.79 2.81
N LEU A 231 -14.83 -1.40 3.29
CA LEU A 231 -16.11 -1.82 2.73
C LEU A 231 -16.30 -1.26 1.32
N ALA A 232 -15.97 0.02 1.12
CA ALA A 232 -16.00 0.65 -0.19
C ALA A 232 -15.01 -0.02 -1.15
N LEU A 233 -13.80 -0.39 -0.70
CA LEU A 233 -12.85 -1.15 -1.50
C LEU A 233 -13.38 -2.56 -1.85
N TYR A 234 -14.00 -3.27 -0.90
CA TYR A 234 -14.64 -4.57 -1.17
C TYR A 234 -15.69 -4.43 -2.27
N GLN A 235 -16.56 -3.42 -2.18
CA GLN A 235 -17.62 -3.17 -3.16
C GLN A 235 -17.04 -2.82 -4.54
N ALA A 236 -16.04 -1.94 -4.58
CA ALA A 236 -15.37 -1.56 -5.82
C ALA A 236 -14.67 -2.75 -6.48
N ASN A 237 -14.03 -3.62 -5.70
CA ASN A 237 -13.38 -4.82 -6.23
C ASN A 237 -14.41 -5.88 -6.69
N ALA A 238 -15.52 -6.04 -5.97
CA ALA A 238 -16.59 -6.94 -6.37
C ALA A 238 -17.25 -6.48 -7.69
N ALA A 239 -17.53 -5.18 -7.83
CA ALA A 239 -18.07 -4.61 -9.07
C ALA A 239 -17.10 -4.79 -10.24
N PHE A 240 -15.82 -4.44 -10.04
CA PHE A 240 -14.78 -4.61 -11.05
C PHE A 240 -14.64 -6.07 -11.50
N LEU A 241 -14.63 -7.02 -10.55
CA LEU A 241 -14.55 -8.44 -10.87
C LEU A 241 -15.83 -8.94 -11.56
N GLN A 242 -17.00 -8.40 -11.24
CA GLN A 242 -18.25 -8.72 -11.92
C GLN A 242 -18.22 -8.27 -13.39
N GLU A 243 -17.80 -7.03 -13.64
CA GLU A 243 -17.67 -6.46 -14.99
C GLU A 243 -16.71 -7.26 -15.86
N ASN A 244 -15.67 -7.84 -15.26
CA ASN A 244 -14.69 -8.67 -15.94
C ASN A 244 -15.00 -10.18 -15.91
N ASN A 245 -16.20 -10.60 -15.47
CA ASN A 245 -16.61 -12.01 -15.39
C ASN A 245 -15.70 -12.90 -14.51
N LYS A 246 -15.12 -12.31 -13.46
CA LYS A 246 -14.19 -12.95 -12.52
C LYS A 246 -14.71 -13.00 -11.08
N LEU A 247 -15.91 -12.48 -10.81
CA LEU A 247 -16.44 -12.40 -9.44
C LEU A 247 -16.52 -13.77 -8.74
N GLU A 248 -17.04 -14.79 -9.43
CA GLU A 248 -17.19 -16.13 -8.85
C GLU A 248 -15.85 -16.79 -8.55
N GLU A 249 -14.83 -16.53 -9.40
CA GLU A 249 -13.47 -17.05 -9.21
C GLU A 249 -12.82 -16.49 -7.93
N TYR A 250 -13.05 -15.22 -7.61
CA TYR A 250 -12.46 -14.52 -6.47
C TYR A 250 -13.42 -14.29 -5.30
N ARG A 251 -14.59 -14.95 -5.31
CA ARG A 251 -15.65 -14.69 -4.31
C ARG A 251 -15.16 -15.03 -2.90
N LYS A 252 -14.43 -16.13 -2.75
CA LYS A 252 -13.90 -16.59 -1.46
C LYS A 252 -12.85 -15.63 -0.93
N GLU A 253 -11.97 -15.15 -1.79
CA GLU A 253 -10.89 -14.23 -1.48
C GLU A 253 -11.43 -12.85 -1.09
N LEU A 254 -12.45 -12.34 -1.80
CA LEU A 254 -13.15 -11.11 -1.40
C LEU A 254 -13.83 -11.26 -0.04
N ASP A 255 -14.53 -12.37 0.20
CA ASP A 255 -15.16 -12.63 1.49
C ASP A 255 -14.12 -12.75 2.62
N PHE A 256 -12.97 -13.38 2.34
CA PHE A 256 -11.85 -13.41 3.29
C PHE A 256 -11.29 -12.01 3.56
N PHE A 257 -11.09 -11.20 2.52
CA PHE A 257 -10.57 -9.83 2.63
C PHE A 257 -11.39 -8.99 3.60
N ILE A 258 -12.72 -8.92 3.44
CA ILE A 258 -13.54 -8.08 4.32
C ILE A 258 -13.59 -8.60 5.76
N VAL A 259 -13.48 -9.92 5.96
CA VAL A 259 -13.39 -10.51 7.31
C VAL A 259 -12.06 -10.17 7.99
N LEU A 260 -10.96 -10.29 7.24
CA LEU A 260 -9.63 -9.90 7.73
C LEU A 260 -9.58 -8.40 8.02
N HIS A 261 -10.06 -7.57 7.09
CA HIS A 261 -10.08 -6.11 7.23
C HIS A 261 -10.96 -5.66 8.39
N GLY A 262 -12.15 -6.25 8.54
CA GLY A 262 -13.02 -6.00 9.69
C GLY A 262 -12.33 -6.35 11.02
N THR A 263 -11.54 -7.43 11.05
CA THR A 263 -10.71 -7.77 12.23
C THR A 263 -9.68 -6.67 12.52
N ILE A 264 -8.99 -6.17 11.50
CA ILE A 264 -8.02 -5.06 11.63
C ILE A 264 -8.74 -3.79 12.13
N CYS A 265 -9.93 -3.48 11.63
CA CYS A 265 -10.72 -2.32 12.07
C CYS A 265 -11.14 -2.44 13.53
N LEU A 266 -11.54 -3.64 13.98
CA LEU A 266 -11.85 -3.89 15.38
C LEU A 266 -10.64 -3.63 16.29
N LEU A 267 -9.42 -3.96 15.84
CA LEU A 267 -8.18 -3.68 16.59
C LEU A 267 -7.78 -2.21 16.52
N ASN A 268 -7.95 -1.55 15.37
CA ASN A 268 -7.67 -0.13 15.17
C ASN A 268 -8.39 0.75 16.19
N GLU A 269 -9.64 0.42 16.53
CA GLU A 269 -10.41 1.11 17.58
C GLU A 269 -9.75 1.11 18.97
N TRP A 270 -8.72 0.30 19.20
CA TRP A 270 -8.00 0.19 20.46
C TRP A 270 -6.54 0.65 20.43
N LYS A 271 -6.09 1.22 19.31
CA LYS A 271 -4.76 1.85 19.23
C LYS A 271 -4.61 2.96 20.25
N THR A 272 -3.45 3.01 20.92
CA THR A 272 -3.16 4.00 21.97
C THR A 272 -3.01 5.43 21.45
N SER A 273 -2.67 5.60 20.17
CA SER A 273 -2.63 6.90 19.48
C SER A 273 -4.02 7.52 19.28
N GLY A 274 -5.11 6.75 19.46
CA GLY A 274 -6.48 7.27 19.36
C GLY A 274 -7.03 7.78 20.70
N SER A 275 -7.57 9.00 20.71
CA SER A 275 -8.17 9.65 21.90
C SER A 275 -9.69 9.44 22.05
N ARG A 276 -10.26 8.41 21.40
CA ARG A 276 -11.72 8.17 21.37
C ARG A 276 -12.28 7.70 22.71
N ARG A 277 -13.48 8.18 23.06
CA ARG A 277 -14.21 7.78 24.27
C ARG A 277 -14.69 6.32 24.16
N LEU A 278 -14.81 5.62 25.29
CA LEU A 278 -15.22 4.21 25.31
C LEU A 278 -16.56 3.97 24.60
N LEU A 279 -17.57 4.82 24.83
CA LEU A 279 -18.87 4.69 24.18
C LEU A 279 -18.80 4.81 22.64
N GLU A 280 -17.91 5.66 22.13
CA GLU A 280 -17.72 5.84 20.68
C GLU A 280 -17.03 4.63 20.05
N ARG A 281 -16.05 4.04 20.76
CA ARG A 281 -15.40 2.78 20.35
C ARG A 281 -16.43 1.65 20.31
N LEU A 282 -17.22 1.48 21.38
CA LEU A 282 -18.28 0.46 21.44
C LEU A 282 -19.32 0.64 20.34
N LYS A 283 -19.73 1.87 20.04
CA LYS A 283 -20.63 2.16 18.91
C LYS A 283 -20.01 1.73 17.58
N THR A 284 -18.74 2.04 17.35
CA THR A 284 -18.04 1.68 16.11
C THR A 284 -17.88 0.16 15.97
N VAL A 285 -17.49 -0.52 17.05
CA VAL A 285 -17.47 -2.00 17.11
C VAL A 285 -18.86 -2.57 16.81
N GLY A 286 -19.91 -1.99 17.37
CA GLY A 286 -21.31 -2.35 17.08
C GLY A 286 -21.66 -2.23 15.60
N VAL A 287 -21.26 -1.14 14.95
CA VAL A 287 -21.46 -0.94 13.50
C VAL A 287 -20.75 -2.02 12.69
N ILE A 288 -19.47 -2.28 12.95
CA ILE A 288 -18.69 -3.31 12.25
C ILE A 288 -19.33 -4.69 12.41
N CYS A 289 -19.68 -5.08 13.64
CA CYS A 289 -20.31 -6.38 13.90
C CYS A 289 -21.75 -6.48 13.38
N ALA A 290 -22.44 -5.37 13.12
CA ALA A 290 -23.78 -5.38 12.56
C ALA A 290 -23.79 -5.33 11.02
N ASP A 291 -22.68 -4.96 10.39
CA ASP A 291 -22.59 -4.76 8.95
C ASP A 291 -22.98 -6.03 8.15
N PRO A 292 -23.93 -5.94 7.19
CA PRO A 292 -24.42 -7.10 6.46
C PRO A 292 -23.37 -7.78 5.60
N VAL A 293 -22.45 -7.02 4.99
CA VAL A 293 -21.40 -7.59 4.13
C VAL A 293 -20.42 -8.35 5.00
N PHE A 294 -19.93 -7.72 6.07
CA PHE A 294 -19.02 -8.37 7.02
C PHE A 294 -19.65 -9.64 7.63
N GLN A 295 -20.91 -9.59 8.08
CA GLN A 295 -21.59 -10.77 8.65
C GLN A 295 -21.85 -11.88 7.63
N GLY A 296 -22.23 -11.51 6.40
CA GLY A 296 -22.43 -12.46 5.30
C GLY A 296 -21.13 -13.18 4.96
N SER A 297 -20.05 -12.44 4.76
CA SER A 297 -18.73 -13.00 4.46
C SER A 297 -18.17 -13.81 5.62
N LEU A 298 -18.30 -13.33 6.87
CA LEU A 298 -17.88 -14.09 8.07
C LEU A 298 -18.61 -15.42 8.21
N SER A 299 -19.90 -15.47 7.85
CA SER A 299 -20.67 -16.70 7.88
C SER A 299 -20.21 -17.74 6.86
N LYS A 300 -19.73 -17.29 5.69
CA LYS A 300 -19.22 -18.15 4.61
C LYS A 300 -17.78 -18.59 4.84
N THR A 301 -16.89 -17.64 5.17
CA THR A 301 -15.46 -17.89 5.40
C THR A 301 -15.26 -18.72 6.67
N GLY A 302 -16.11 -18.51 7.69
CA GLY A 302 -15.91 -19.09 9.01
C GLY A 302 -14.67 -18.53 9.70
N THR A 303 -14.26 -19.18 10.80
CA THR A 303 -13.12 -18.75 11.60
C THR A 303 -11.89 -19.64 11.44
N ALA A 304 -12.05 -20.87 10.94
CA ALA A 304 -10.96 -21.85 10.82
C ALA A 304 -9.69 -21.36 10.09
N PRO A 305 -9.77 -20.47 9.08
CA PRO A 305 -8.57 -19.94 8.43
C PRO A 305 -7.71 -19.02 9.30
N PHE A 306 -8.18 -18.59 10.48
CA PHE A 306 -7.52 -17.60 11.32
C PHE A 306 -6.88 -18.23 12.55
N ASP A 307 -5.80 -17.61 13.07
CA ASP A 307 -5.20 -18.01 14.34
C ASP A 307 -6.20 -18.02 15.50
N ALA A 308 -5.87 -18.72 16.60
CA ALA A 308 -6.79 -18.89 17.73
C ALA A 308 -7.31 -17.56 18.31
N LYS A 309 -6.49 -16.50 18.34
CA LYS A 309 -6.90 -15.19 18.90
C LYS A 309 -7.93 -14.53 18.00
N ARG A 310 -7.64 -14.49 16.69
CA ARG A 310 -8.55 -13.96 15.67
C ARG A 310 -9.83 -14.80 15.56
N SER A 311 -9.71 -16.12 15.61
CA SER A 311 -10.85 -17.05 15.60
C SER A 311 -11.83 -16.77 16.74
N CYS A 312 -11.33 -16.63 17.98
CA CYS A 312 -12.17 -16.28 19.12
C CYS A 312 -12.85 -14.92 18.93
N LEU A 313 -12.08 -13.90 18.52
CA LEU A 313 -12.61 -12.55 18.26
C LEU A 313 -13.73 -12.56 17.21
N LEU A 314 -13.51 -13.24 16.09
CA LEU A 314 -14.47 -13.37 15.00
C LEU A 314 -15.71 -14.16 15.42
N LEU A 315 -15.58 -15.19 16.26
CA LEU A 315 -16.73 -15.90 16.80
C LEU A 315 -17.63 -14.99 17.65
N MET A 316 -17.03 -14.16 18.51
CA MET A 316 -17.75 -13.16 19.29
C MET A 316 -18.39 -12.08 18.40
N ALA A 317 -17.70 -11.66 17.34
CA ALA A 317 -18.23 -10.72 16.36
C ALA A 317 -19.41 -11.31 15.57
N LYS A 318 -19.36 -12.59 15.19
CA LYS A 318 -20.44 -13.32 14.52
C LYS A 318 -21.74 -13.29 15.32
N TYR A 319 -21.64 -13.49 16.64
CA TYR A 319 -22.80 -13.43 17.55
C TYR A 319 -23.04 -12.04 18.14
N ARG A 320 -22.36 -11.00 17.63
CA ARG A 320 -22.53 -9.59 18.04
C ARG A 320 -22.40 -9.39 19.55
N MET A 321 -21.48 -10.11 20.19
CA MET A 321 -21.18 -10.01 21.62
C MET A 321 -20.33 -8.74 21.91
N ILE A 322 -20.88 -7.55 21.65
CA ILE A 322 -20.12 -6.28 21.55
C ILE A 322 -19.18 -6.02 22.73
N PRO A 323 -19.57 -6.18 24.01
CA PRO A 323 -18.65 -5.97 25.13
C PRO A 323 -17.45 -6.93 25.10
N PHE A 324 -17.66 -8.18 24.69
CA PHE A 324 -16.61 -9.19 24.61
C PHE A 324 -15.70 -8.98 23.42
N VAL A 325 -16.26 -8.57 22.27
CA VAL A 325 -15.47 -8.14 21.10
C VAL A 325 -14.56 -6.99 21.49
N ALA A 326 -15.10 -5.96 22.14
CA ALA A 326 -14.34 -4.81 22.61
C ALA A 326 -13.19 -5.19 23.56
N MET A 327 -13.47 -6.00 24.58
CA MET A 327 -12.44 -6.47 25.52
C MET A 327 -11.34 -7.29 24.82
N ALA A 328 -11.72 -8.22 23.95
CA ALA A 328 -10.77 -9.07 23.24
C ALA A 328 -9.92 -8.27 22.25
N SER A 329 -10.53 -7.34 21.49
CA SER A 329 -9.83 -6.44 20.60
C SER A 329 -8.85 -5.54 21.34
N ALA A 330 -9.26 -4.97 22.49
CA ALA A 330 -8.39 -4.14 23.32
C ALA A 330 -7.18 -4.93 23.86
N ALA A 331 -7.42 -6.14 24.39
CA ALA A 331 -6.36 -7.00 24.89
C ALA A 331 -5.39 -7.41 23.77
N TYR A 332 -5.92 -7.77 22.60
CA TYR A 332 -5.09 -8.16 21.46
C TYR A 332 -4.27 -6.98 20.94
N GLN A 333 -4.88 -5.81 20.75
CA GLN A 333 -4.15 -4.62 20.30
C GLN A 333 -3.04 -4.22 21.27
N ARG A 334 -3.26 -4.31 22.59
CA ARG A 334 -2.20 -4.10 23.58
C ARG A 334 -1.05 -5.09 23.46
N VAL A 335 -1.33 -6.37 23.16
CA VAL A 335 -0.27 -7.36 22.93
C VAL A 335 0.53 -7.03 21.67
N ILE A 336 -0.12 -6.52 20.62
CA ILE A 336 0.56 -6.08 19.40
C ILE A 336 1.49 -4.91 19.73
N GLU A 337 0.97 -3.84 20.35
CA GLU A 337 1.78 -2.67 20.72
C GLU A 337 2.91 -3.02 21.70
N TYR A 338 2.66 -3.92 22.66
CA TYR A 338 3.70 -4.40 23.58
C TYR A 338 4.80 -5.17 22.85
N LYS A 339 4.44 -6.05 21.90
CA LYS A 339 5.44 -6.75 21.07
C LYS A 339 6.22 -5.79 20.19
N MET A 340 5.59 -4.71 19.71
CA MET A 340 6.29 -3.66 18.97
C MET A 340 7.25 -2.89 19.86
N LYS A 341 6.91 -2.65 21.13
CA LYS A 341 7.77 -1.96 22.10
C LYS A 341 8.91 -2.78 22.74
N ILE A 342 8.80 -4.11 22.76
CA ILE A 342 9.85 -5.01 23.35
C ILE A 342 10.71 -5.68 22.30
N ARG A 343 10.21 -5.72 21.07
CA ARG A 343 11.08 -5.91 19.91
C ARG A 343 11.67 -4.58 19.44
N GLY A 344 11.05 -3.46 19.86
CA GLY A 344 11.63 -2.20 20.37
C GLY A 344 12.83 -2.46 21.25
#